data_AF-A0A257KIF2-F1
#
_entry.id   AF-A0A257KIF2-F1
#
_cell.length_a   1.000
_cell.length_b   1.000
_cell.length_c   1.000
_cell.angle_alpha   90.00
_cell.angle_beta   90.00
_cell.angle_gamma   90.00
#
_symmetry.space_group_name_H-M   'P 1'
#
loop_
_entity.id
_entity.type
_entity.pdbx_description
1 polymer ?
#
loop_
_entity_poly.entity_id
_entity_poly.type
_entity_poly.pdbx_seq_one_letter_code
_entity_poly.pdbx_strand_id
1 'polypeptide(L)'
;ATTLLLGAAAHAADTPAKPTAKAAAKPAAASSAAQARARSAARAKALAEDTVEQVNAAQMDVAARVLTGVADCEFNQKVTVQPMEGRDGHFHVLHNKLRYTMVPQETTTGAVRLEDKRAGVVWLQIPSKSMLMNMKIGQRMVDGCTQSEQRAAVKAVGEAIGIVTPPAPVAAPAAPAAPAAPAASTAAQCRLAGAAPPAPPPTGATAAPRAELLGILTPVKPRPADIQGDPGHSLPGSPPQRA
;
A
#
# COMPACT_ATOMS: atom_id res chain seq x y z
N ALA A 1 -41.17 -55.43 9.30
CA ALA A 1 -41.41 -54.96 7.92
C ALA A 1 -40.75 -53.59 7.81
N THR A 2 -39.76 -53.33 6.95
CA THR A 2 -39.64 -53.71 5.54
C THR A 2 -38.16 -53.75 5.13
N THR A 3 -37.81 -54.78 4.37
CA THR A 3 -36.51 -55.08 3.76
C THR A 3 -36.50 -54.59 2.31
N LEU A 4 -35.38 -54.09 1.75
CA LEU A 4 -34.85 -54.37 0.37
C LEU A 4 -33.68 -53.43 -0.02
N LEU A 5 -32.46 -53.97 -0.13
CA LEU A 5 -31.64 -54.27 -1.34
C LEU A 5 -30.90 -53.13 -2.08
N LEU A 6 -29.57 -53.14 -1.90
CA LEU A 6 -28.49 -53.38 -2.89
C LEU A 6 -28.68 -53.00 -4.38
N GLY A 7 -27.70 -52.29 -4.96
CA GLY A 7 -27.54 -52.22 -6.42
C GLY A 7 -26.45 -51.28 -6.93
N ALA A 8 -25.20 -51.76 -7.00
CA ALA A 8 -24.15 -51.22 -7.88
C ALA A 8 -24.12 -52.05 -9.17
N ALA A 9 -24.02 -51.40 -10.34
CA ALA A 9 -23.57 -52.04 -11.58
C ALA A 9 -23.13 -50.99 -12.61
N ALA A 10 -21.82 -51.00 -12.90
CA ALA A 10 -21.27 -50.69 -14.21
C ALA A 10 -21.49 -51.90 -15.15
N HIS A 11 -21.62 -51.69 -16.45
CA HIS A 11 -21.36 -52.65 -17.56
C HIS A 11 -21.26 -51.83 -18.86
N ALA A 12 -20.53 -52.17 -19.92
CA ALA A 12 -19.42 -53.07 -20.25
C ALA A 12 -19.33 -53.07 -21.79
N ALA A 13 -18.12 -53.25 -22.37
CA ALA A 13 -17.87 -54.08 -23.58
C ALA A 13 -16.40 -53.98 -24.05
N ASP A 14 -15.55 -54.90 -23.56
CA ASP A 14 -14.78 -55.96 -24.28
C ASP A 14 -14.61 -55.89 -25.83
N THR A 15 -13.54 -56.34 -26.53
CA THR A 15 -12.17 -56.93 -26.30
C THR A 15 -11.52 -57.16 -27.73
N PRO A 16 -10.53 -58.05 -28.03
CA PRO A 16 -9.07 -57.96 -27.82
C PRO A 16 -8.19 -58.36 -29.07
N ALA A 17 -6.87 -58.07 -29.07
CA ALA A 17 -5.81 -58.94 -29.66
C ALA A 17 -4.37 -58.47 -29.30
N LYS A 18 -3.42 -59.42 -29.19
CA LYS A 18 -2.05 -59.34 -28.62
C LYS A 18 -1.01 -59.81 -29.70
N PRO A 19 0.31 -59.98 -29.42
CA PRO A 19 1.45 -59.06 -29.13
C PRO A 19 2.52 -59.03 -30.26
N THR A 20 3.47 -58.08 -30.22
CA THR A 20 4.91 -58.33 -30.56
C THR A 20 5.82 -57.31 -29.88
N ALA A 21 7.00 -57.77 -29.48
CA ALA A 21 8.01 -57.04 -28.70
C ALA A 21 8.98 -56.24 -29.58
N LYS A 22 9.49 -55.10 -29.08
CA LYS A 22 10.89 -54.67 -29.31
C LYS A 22 11.33 -53.61 -28.29
N ALA A 23 12.44 -53.88 -27.62
CA ALA A 23 13.18 -52.95 -26.78
C ALA A 23 13.84 -51.84 -27.61
N ALA A 24 13.85 -50.59 -27.13
CA ALA A 24 14.92 -49.62 -27.42
C ALA A 24 14.83 -48.36 -26.52
N ALA A 25 15.93 -48.12 -25.81
CA ALA A 25 16.56 -46.84 -25.48
C ALA A 25 15.79 -45.76 -24.69
N LYS A 26 16.22 -45.59 -23.44
CA LYS A 26 16.08 -44.40 -22.60
C LYS A 26 17.21 -43.40 -22.92
N PRO A 27 16.95 -42.14 -23.29
CA PRO A 27 17.90 -41.03 -23.13
C PRO A 27 17.57 -40.32 -21.81
N ALA A 28 18.40 -40.46 -20.78
CA ALA A 28 19.56 -39.62 -20.50
C ALA A 28 19.15 -38.25 -19.91
N ALA A 29 19.27 -38.18 -18.59
CA ALA A 29 19.00 -37.04 -17.71
C ALA A 29 20.05 -35.92 -17.86
N ALA A 30 20.28 -35.41 -19.06
CA ALA A 30 21.20 -34.30 -19.32
C ALA A 30 20.53 -32.91 -19.21
N SER A 31 19.20 -32.86 -19.17
CA SER A 31 18.43 -31.60 -19.20
C SER A 31 18.36 -30.86 -17.87
N SER A 32 18.73 -31.50 -16.74
CA SER A 32 18.55 -30.89 -15.41
C SER A 32 19.64 -29.89 -15.04
N ALA A 33 20.90 -30.13 -15.43
CA ALA A 33 22.03 -29.29 -15.06
C ALA A 33 22.09 -27.97 -15.84
N ALA A 34 21.78 -27.99 -17.14
CA ALA A 34 21.69 -26.78 -17.97
C ALA A 34 20.49 -25.91 -17.56
N GLN A 35 19.36 -26.54 -17.21
CA GLN A 35 18.17 -25.85 -16.76
C GLN A 35 18.32 -25.31 -15.33
N ALA A 36 19.10 -25.97 -14.47
CA ALA A 36 19.49 -25.45 -13.17
C ALA A 36 20.41 -24.22 -13.29
N ARG A 37 21.42 -24.26 -14.16
CA ARG A 37 22.32 -23.12 -14.41
C ARG A 37 21.58 -21.93 -15.03
N ALA A 38 20.66 -22.15 -15.95
CA ALA A 38 19.82 -21.10 -16.51
C ALA A 38 18.89 -20.47 -15.47
N ARG A 39 18.32 -21.27 -14.55
CA ARG A 39 17.52 -20.77 -13.42
C ARG A 39 18.37 -19.99 -12.41
N SER A 40 19.60 -20.42 -12.16
CA SER A 40 20.53 -19.71 -11.28
C SER A 40 21.00 -18.39 -11.90
N ALA A 41 21.28 -18.36 -13.20
CA ALA A 41 21.61 -17.13 -13.92
C ALA A 41 20.41 -16.16 -14.00
N ALA A 42 19.19 -16.69 -14.20
CA ALA A 42 17.97 -15.89 -14.16
C ALA A 42 17.67 -15.35 -12.75
N ARG A 43 17.93 -16.14 -11.70
CA ARG A 43 17.83 -15.67 -10.30
C ARG A 43 18.92 -14.66 -9.95
N ALA A 44 20.14 -14.84 -10.43
CA ALA A 44 21.22 -13.87 -10.24
C ALA A 44 20.94 -12.56 -10.98
N LYS A 45 20.36 -12.61 -12.20
CA LYS A 45 19.92 -11.43 -12.93
C LYS A 45 18.71 -10.75 -12.29
N ALA A 46 17.74 -11.52 -11.76
CA ALA A 46 16.62 -10.97 -11.01
C ALA A 46 17.05 -10.37 -9.66
N LEU A 47 18.12 -10.90 -9.04
CA LEU A 47 18.72 -10.33 -7.83
C LEU A 47 19.61 -9.11 -8.16
N ALA A 48 20.15 -9.02 -9.37
CA ALA A 48 20.87 -7.86 -9.88
C ALA A 48 19.95 -6.78 -10.46
N GLU A 49 18.71 -7.10 -10.85
CA GLU A 49 17.65 -6.11 -11.13
C GLU A 49 16.98 -5.63 -9.83
N ASP A 50 17.24 -6.32 -8.70
CA ASP A 50 17.16 -5.77 -7.35
C ASP A 50 18.40 -4.90 -7.02
N THR A 51 19.19 -4.50 -8.02
CA THR A 51 19.99 -3.27 -7.94
C THR A 51 19.01 -2.10 -7.99
N VAL A 52 18.40 -1.88 -6.83
CA VAL A 52 18.13 -0.58 -6.24
C VAL A 52 18.15 0.56 -7.26
N GLU A 53 16.97 0.98 -7.67
CA GLU A 53 16.79 2.25 -8.38
C GLU A 53 17.55 3.33 -7.61
N GLN A 54 18.64 3.82 -8.18
CA GLN A 54 19.38 4.93 -7.60
C GLN A 54 18.46 6.14 -7.56
N VAL A 55 18.33 6.71 -6.36
CA VAL A 55 17.50 7.87 -6.14
C VAL A 55 18.17 9.09 -6.79
N ASN A 56 17.47 9.76 -7.70
CA ASN A 56 17.96 10.92 -8.43
C ASN A 56 17.96 12.21 -7.55
N ALA A 57 18.50 13.32 -8.07
CA ALA A 57 18.58 14.58 -7.31
C ALA A 57 17.20 15.15 -6.89
N ALA A 58 16.20 15.12 -7.76
CA ALA A 58 14.87 15.63 -7.43
C ALA A 58 14.13 14.71 -6.43
N GLN A 59 14.41 13.41 -6.45
CA GLN A 59 13.97 12.48 -5.43
C GLN A 59 14.71 12.67 -4.09
N MET A 60 15.97 13.11 -4.09
CA MET A 60 16.67 13.57 -2.87
C MET A 60 15.97 14.79 -2.25
N ASP A 61 15.54 15.75 -3.06
CA ASP A 61 14.80 16.92 -2.57
C ASP A 61 13.46 16.51 -1.94
N VAL A 62 12.80 15.48 -2.47
CA VAL A 62 11.62 14.89 -1.84
C VAL A 62 12.00 14.16 -0.55
N ALA A 63 13.09 13.39 -0.55
CA ALA A 63 13.58 12.65 0.61
C ALA A 63 13.85 13.58 1.81
N ALA A 64 14.42 14.76 1.57
CA ALA A 64 14.70 15.76 2.60
C ALA A 64 13.43 16.30 3.29
N ARG A 65 12.25 16.14 2.68
CA ARG A 65 10.96 16.60 3.21
C ARG A 65 10.16 15.48 3.88
N VAL A 66 10.66 14.24 3.85
CA VAL A 66 9.98 13.08 4.45
C VAL A 66 10.03 13.23 5.97
N LEU A 67 8.86 13.17 6.60
CA LEU A 67 8.75 13.14 8.05
C LEU A 67 8.95 11.71 8.52
N THR A 68 9.82 11.55 9.51
CA THR A 68 10.20 10.24 10.07
C THR A 68 9.67 10.11 11.49
N GLY A 69 9.46 8.88 11.95
CA GLY A 69 8.88 8.59 13.26
C GLY A 69 7.58 7.80 13.16
N VAL A 70 6.82 7.80 14.26
CA VAL A 70 5.56 7.08 14.38
C VAL A 70 4.39 8.00 14.05
N ALA A 71 3.59 7.61 13.08
CA ALA A 71 2.32 8.24 12.76
C ALA A 71 1.16 7.51 13.44
N ASP A 72 0.31 8.27 14.11
CA ASP A 72 -0.97 7.79 14.64
C ASP A 72 -2.04 7.95 13.57
N CYS A 73 -2.65 6.84 13.17
CA CYS A 73 -3.64 6.77 12.11
C CYS A 73 -5.04 6.50 12.67
N GLU A 74 -6.04 6.56 11.79
CA GLU A 74 -7.40 6.17 12.14
C GLU A 74 -7.49 4.71 12.58
N PHE A 75 -8.59 4.39 13.29
CA PHE A 75 -8.86 3.07 13.85
C PHE A 75 -7.76 2.54 14.79
N ASN A 76 -7.05 3.46 15.49
CA ASN A 76 -5.93 3.16 16.39
C ASN A 76 -4.77 2.40 15.71
N GLN A 77 -4.64 2.57 14.39
CA GLN A 77 -3.53 1.98 13.65
C GLN A 77 -2.29 2.87 13.75
N LYS A 78 -1.12 2.27 13.55
CA LYS A 78 0.17 2.97 13.57
C LYS A 78 0.97 2.63 12.32
N VAL A 79 1.70 3.62 11.83
CA VAL A 79 2.69 3.46 10.77
C VAL A 79 3.99 4.08 11.24
N THR A 80 5.10 3.39 11.05
CA THR A 80 6.42 3.93 11.38
C THR A 80 7.21 4.18 10.11
N VAL A 81 7.72 5.39 9.93
CA VAL A 81 8.56 5.79 8.79
C VAL A 81 9.97 6.00 9.30
N GLN A 82 10.95 5.33 8.70
CA GLN A 82 12.36 5.41 9.10
C GLN A 82 13.24 5.56 7.86
N PRO A 83 14.33 6.35 7.92
CA PRO A 83 15.33 6.32 6.88
C PRO A 83 16.03 4.95 6.85
N MET A 84 16.48 4.53 5.68
CA MET A 84 17.21 3.27 5.52
C MET A 84 18.70 3.47 5.73
N GLU A 85 19.30 2.72 6.66
CA GLU A 85 20.75 2.76 6.89
C GLU A 85 21.51 2.20 5.68
N GLY A 86 22.57 2.90 5.27
CA GLY A 86 23.41 2.54 4.13
C GLY A 86 22.83 2.86 2.75
N ARG A 87 21.62 3.46 2.69
CA ARG A 87 20.95 3.81 1.45
C ARG A 87 20.20 5.13 1.58
N ASP A 88 20.91 6.22 1.31
CA ASP A 88 20.35 7.57 1.39
C ASP A 88 19.16 7.75 0.45
N GLY A 89 18.13 8.43 0.98
CA GLY A 89 16.87 8.66 0.29
C GLY A 89 15.95 7.46 0.15
N HIS A 90 16.29 6.29 0.69
CA HIS A 90 15.33 5.20 0.86
C HIS A 90 14.72 5.21 2.26
N PHE A 91 13.48 4.75 2.34
CA PHE A 91 12.74 4.73 3.60
C PHE A 91 12.10 3.37 3.85
N HIS A 92 12.12 2.96 5.10
CA HIS A 92 11.32 1.87 5.61
C HIS A 92 9.99 2.40 6.14
N VAL A 93 8.90 1.88 5.57
CA VAL A 93 7.56 2.12 6.09
C VAL A 93 7.04 0.83 6.68
N LEU A 94 6.80 0.84 7.99
CA LEU A 94 6.33 -0.32 8.75
C LEU A 94 4.85 -0.17 9.07
N HIS A 95 4.07 -1.18 8.72
CA HIS A 95 2.64 -1.24 9.03
C HIS A 95 2.21 -2.70 9.18
N ASN A 96 1.45 -3.01 10.23
CA ASN A 96 0.91 -4.34 10.51
C ASN A 96 1.95 -5.48 10.37
N LYS A 97 3.14 -5.29 10.96
CA LYS A 97 4.31 -6.20 10.91
C LYS A 97 4.97 -6.37 9.53
N LEU A 98 4.45 -5.70 8.49
CA LEU A 98 5.08 -5.63 7.18
C LEU A 98 6.02 -4.43 7.14
N ARG A 99 7.14 -4.61 6.43
CA ARG A 99 8.13 -3.55 6.17
C ARG A 99 8.22 -3.37 4.65
N TYR A 100 7.95 -2.16 4.20
CA TYR A 100 8.07 -1.75 2.81
C TYR A 100 9.36 -0.97 2.63
N THR A 101 10.07 -1.20 1.53
CA THR A 101 11.24 -0.40 1.15
C THR A 101 10.79 0.55 0.07
N MET A 102 10.60 1.81 0.45
CA MET A 102 10.00 2.81 -0.40
C MET A 102 11.05 3.76 -0.97
N VAL A 103 10.77 4.25 -2.17
CA VAL A 103 11.57 5.22 -2.91
C VAL A 103 10.75 6.51 -3.07
N PRO A 104 11.32 7.69 -2.80
CA PRO A 104 10.66 8.96 -3.08
C PRO A 104 10.32 9.07 -4.56
N GLN A 105 9.16 9.63 -4.86
CA GLN A 105 8.72 9.94 -6.21
C GLN A 105 8.42 11.42 -6.32
N GLU A 106 8.84 12.01 -7.42
CA GLU A 106 8.53 13.40 -7.73
C GLU A 106 7.02 13.57 -7.92
N THR A 107 6.49 14.66 -7.38
CA THR A 107 5.09 15.02 -7.51
C THR A 107 4.98 16.47 -7.95
N THR A 108 4.03 16.75 -8.84
CA THR A 108 3.77 18.12 -9.31
C THR A 108 3.12 18.99 -8.22
N THR A 109 2.42 18.36 -7.26
CA THR A 109 1.74 19.06 -6.16
C THR A 109 2.66 19.40 -4.99
N GLY A 110 3.91 18.94 -5.01
CA GLY A 110 4.87 19.14 -3.92
C GLY A 110 4.61 18.26 -2.69
N ALA A 111 3.60 17.39 -2.72
CA ALA A 111 3.36 16.41 -1.66
C ALA A 111 4.43 15.31 -1.69
N VAL A 112 4.85 14.84 -0.52
CA VAL A 112 5.82 13.76 -0.43
C VAL A 112 5.11 12.45 -0.75
N ARG A 113 5.57 11.76 -1.80
CA ARG A 113 5.09 10.43 -2.20
C ARG A 113 6.25 9.45 -2.13
N LEU A 114 6.12 8.43 -1.30
CA LEU A 114 7.04 7.30 -1.26
C LEU A 114 6.35 6.07 -1.86
N GLU A 115 7.06 5.33 -2.69
CA GLU A 115 6.50 4.19 -3.40
C GLU A 115 7.41 2.97 -3.33
N ASP A 116 6.82 1.83 -2.98
CA ASP A 116 7.41 0.51 -3.20
C ASP A 116 6.79 -0.07 -4.47
N LYS A 117 7.47 0.10 -5.61
CA LYS A 117 7.02 -0.42 -6.91
C LYS A 117 6.81 -1.94 -6.88
N ARG A 118 7.60 -2.68 -6.09
CA ARG A 118 7.53 -4.14 -5.99
C ARG A 118 6.28 -4.58 -5.24
N ALA A 119 5.99 -3.97 -4.10
CA ALA A 119 4.78 -4.25 -3.32
C ALA A 119 3.53 -3.59 -3.90
N GLY A 120 3.68 -2.48 -4.64
CA GLY A 120 2.58 -1.64 -5.11
C GLY A 120 2.00 -0.76 -4.01
N VAL A 121 2.78 -0.46 -2.97
CA VAL A 121 2.32 0.32 -1.81
C VAL A 121 2.89 1.72 -1.90
N VAL A 122 2.05 2.70 -1.63
CA VAL A 122 2.39 4.12 -1.64
C VAL A 122 2.05 4.73 -0.30
N TRP A 123 3.01 5.45 0.25
CA TRP A 123 2.84 6.36 1.36
C TRP A 123 2.77 7.78 0.83
N LEU A 124 1.65 8.46 1.11
CA LEU A 124 1.44 9.85 0.73
C LEU A 124 1.40 10.71 1.98
N GLN A 125 2.27 11.71 2.04
CA GLN A 125 2.37 12.67 3.12
C GLN A 125 1.93 14.05 2.62
N ILE A 126 0.81 14.50 3.16
CA ILE A 126 0.22 15.82 2.93
C ILE A 126 0.49 16.66 4.21
N PRO A 127 0.59 17.99 4.16
CA PRO A 127 0.96 18.78 5.34
C PRO A 127 0.13 18.52 6.61
N SER A 128 -1.17 18.24 6.46
CA SER A 128 -2.08 18.00 7.59
C SER A 128 -2.20 16.53 8.00
N LYS A 129 -2.08 15.59 7.06
CA LYS A 129 -2.26 14.15 7.30
C LYS A 129 -1.54 13.31 6.25
N SER A 130 -1.29 12.06 6.58
CA SER A 130 -0.66 11.08 5.71
C SER A 130 -1.57 9.86 5.54
N MET A 131 -1.31 9.06 4.51
CA MET A 131 -2.08 7.86 4.22
C MET A 131 -1.22 6.79 3.53
N LEU A 132 -1.53 5.52 3.79
CA LEU A 132 -0.90 4.36 3.15
C LEU A 132 -1.92 3.64 2.27
N MET A 133 -1.57 3.41 1.03
CA MET A 133 -2.47 2.82 0.04
C MET A 133 -1.75 1.78 -0.80
N ASN A 134 -2.45 0.68 -1.09
CA ASN A 134 -2.02 -0.30 -2.06
C ASN A 134 -2.59 0.09 -3.43
N MET A 135 -1.73 0.61 -4.30
CA MET A 135 -2.09 1.08 -5.64
C MET A 135 -2.48 -0.06 -6.59
N LYS A 136 -1.95 -1.28 -6.38
CA LYS A 136 -2.24 -2.42 -7.26
C LYS A 136 -3.69 -2.86 -7.18
N ILE A 137 -4.27 -2.81 -5.99
CA ILE A 137 -5.67 -3.22 -5.72
C ILE A 137 -6.57 -2.02 -5.46
N GLY A 138 -6.05 -0.79 -5.50
CA GLY A 138 -6.80 0.44 -5.21
C GLY A 138 -7.31 0.56 -3.77
N GLN A 139 -6.67 -0.10 -2.80
CA GLN A 139 -7.16 -0.17 -1.42
C GLN A 139 -6.38 0.78 -0.50
N ARG A 140 -7.11 1.62 0.25
CA ARG A 140 -6.53 2.40 1.35
C ARG A 140 -6.35 1.49 2.57
N MET A 141 -5.11 1.32 3.00
CA MET A 141 -4.78 0.45 4.14
C MET A 141 -4.94 1.21 5.46
N VAL A 142 -4.41 2.45 5.50
CA VAL A 142 -4.62 3.38 6.61
C VAL A 142 -4.82 4.81 6.10
N ASP A 143 -5.65 5.56 6.80
CA ASP A 143 -5.90 6.99 6.57
C ASP A 143 -5.67 7.80 7.86
N GLY A 144 -5.66 9.13 7.69
CA GLY A 144 -5.64 10.08 8.79
C GLY A 144 -4.40 9.95 9.67
N CYS A 145 -3.30 9.46 9.11
CA CYS A 145 -2.05 9.30 9.83
C CYS A 145 -1.46 10.67 10.12
N THR A 146 -1.13 10.93 11.39
CA THR A 146 -0.58 12.20 11.84
C THR A 146 0.76 11.94 12.52
N GLN A 147 1.83 12.54 12.00
CA GLN A 147 3.14 12.61 12.67
C GLN A 147 3.16 13.76 13.68
N SER A 148 4.12 13.74 14.60
CA SER A 148 4.32 14.82 15.59
C SER A 148 4.51 16.18 14.92
N GLU A 149 5.33 16.26 13.87
CA GLU A 149 5.61 17.50 13.14
C GLU A 149 4.38 18.03 12.41
N GLN A 150 3.55 17.15 11.83
CA GLN A 150 2.28 17.55 11.19
C GLN A 150 1.30 18.11 12.22
N ARG A 151 1.21 17.47 13.39
CA ARG A 151 0.36 17.95 14.48
C ARG A 151 0.79 19.33 14.97
N ALA A 152 2.10 19.54 15.12
CA ALA A 152 2.64 20.83 15.51
C ALA A 152 2.37 21.91 14.45
N ALA A 153 2.57 21.59 13.17
CA ALA A 153 2.29 22.51 12.08
C ALA A 153 0.80 22.88 11.98
N VAL A 154 -0.10 21.90 12.07
CA VAL A 154 -1.55 22.14 12.06
C VAL A 154 -1.98 22.99 13.25
N LYS A 155 -1.44 22.71 14.45
CA LYS A 155 -1.72 23.51 15.65
C LYS A 155 -1.26 24.97 15.47
N ALA A 156 -0.01 25.17 15.03
CA ALA A 156 0.55 26.50 14.84
C ALA A 156 -0.23 27.32 13.79
N VAL A 157 -0.64 26.69 12.69
CA VAL A 157 -1.48 27.35 11.67
C VAL A 157 -2.85 27.69 12.26
N GLY A 158 -3.47 26.78 13.02
CA GLY A 158 -4.74 27.02 13.71
C GLY A 158 -4.66 28.23 14.65
N GLU A 159 -3.63 28.30 15.48
CA GLU A 159 -3.37 29.43 16.39
C GLU A 159 -3.16 30.74 15.62
N ALA A 160 -2.43 30.72 14.51
CA ALA A 160 -2.18 31.90 13.68
C ALA A 160 -3.45 32.46 13.01
N ILE A 161 -4.43 31.60 12.69
CA ILE A 161 -5.69 32.00 12.05
C ILE A 161 -6.86 32.09 13.02
N GLY A 162 -6.60 32.03 14.34
CA GLY A 162 -7.62 32.18 15.38
C GLY A 162 -8.55 30.97 15.55
N ILE A 163 -8.19 29.79 15.03
CA ILE A 163 -8.89 28.54 15.32
C ILE A 163 -8.40 28.04 16.68
N VAL A 164 -9.21 28.28 17.71
CA VAL A 164 -9.01 27.70 19.05
C VAL A 164 -9.18 26.20 18.94
N THR A 165 -8.06 25.49 18.87
CA THR A 165 -8.07 24.02 18.95
C THR A 165 -8.28 23.65 20.41
N PRO A 166 -9.39 22.98 20.79
CA PRO A 166 -9.54 22.49 22.15
C PRO A 166 -8.39 21.53 22.47
N PRO A 167 -7.83 21.55 23.69
CA PRO A 167 -6.74 20.66 24.06
C PRO A 167 -7.18 19.21 23.83
N ALA A 168 -6.33 18.43 23.15
CA ALA A 168 -6.53 16.99 23.03
C ALA A 168 -6.79 16.41 24.43
N PRO A 169 -7.77 15.51 24.62
CA PRO A 169 -7.95 14.85 25.90
C PRO A 169 -6.64 14.14 26.23
N VAL A 170 -6.03 14.53 27.34
CA VAL A 170 -4.90 13.83 27.93
C VAL A 170 -5.28 12.35 28.01
N ALA A 171 -4.55 11.52 27.26
CA ALA A 171 -4.66 10.08 27.41
C ALA A 171 -4.42 9.76 28.88
N ALA A 172 -5.45 9.24 29.55
CA ALA A 172 -5.30 8.65 30.87
C ALA A 172 -4.12 7.66 30.80
N PRO A 173 -3.23 7.65 31.81
CA PRO A 173 -2.05 6.79 31.77
C PRO A 173 -2.51 5.35 31.56
N ALA A 174 -2.03 4.74 30.47
CA ALA A 174 -2.14 3.31 30.26
C ALA A 174 -1.55 2.63 31.49
N ALA A 175 -2.41 1.99 32.28
CA ALA A 175 -2.00 1.12 33.35
C ALA A 175 -1.02 0.07 32.79
N PRO A 176 0.09 -0.22 33.47
CA PRO A 176 1.10 -1.12 32.95
C PRO A 176 0.51 -2.52 32.77
N ALA A 177 0.70 -3.07 31.58
CA ALA A 177 0.43 -4.46 31.27
C ALA A 177 1.27 -5.35 32.20
N ALA A 178 0.61 -6.08 33.09
CA ALA A 178 1.20 -7.17 33.84
C ALA A 178 1.44 -8.38 32.90
N PRO A 179 2.55 -9.11 33.06
CA PRO A 179 2.95 -10.17 32.14
C PRO A 179 2.13 -11.45 32.34
N ALA A 180 1.92 -12.16 31.22
CA ALA A 180 1.30 -13.46 31.15
C ALA A 180 2.21 -14.58 31.69
N ALA A 181 1.61 -15.56 32.37
CA ALA A 181 2.14 -16.91 32.59
C ALA A 181 0.97 -17.92 32.83
N PRO A 182 1.15 -19.24 32.61
CA PRO A 182 0.16 -20.05 31.87
C PRO A 182 -0.59 -21.17 32.65
N ALA A 183 -1.67 -21.66 31.99
CA ALA A 183 -2.28 -23.01 31.94
C ALA A 183 -2.67 -23.79 33.22
N ALA A 184 -3.97 -24.13 33.37
CA ALA A 184 -4.54 -25.48 33.13
C ALA A 184 -5.97 -25.69 33.70
N SER A 185 -6.87 -26.13 32.80
CA SER A 185 -8.01 -27.07 32.89
C SER A 185 -8.75 -27.34 34.22
N THR A 186 -10.09 -27.26 34.23
CA THR A 186 -11.02 -28.45 34.26
C THR A 186 -12.49 -28.01 34.16
N ALA A 187 -13.27 -28.87 33.51
CA ALA A 187 -14.63 -28.74 33.00
C ALA A 187 -15.75 -28.43 34.01
N ALA A 188 -16.78 -27.71 33.53
CA ALA A 188 -18.19 -28.03 33.78
C ALA A 188 -19.07 -27.40 32.69
N GLN A 189 -19.74 -28.26 31.94
CA GLN A 189 -20.68 -27.91 30.87
C GLN A 189 -22.03 -27.51 31.46
N CYS A 190 -22.65 -26.48 30.91
CA CYS A 190 -24.11 -26.42 30.84
C CYS A 190 -24.52 -25.94 29.45
N ARG A 191 -25.27 -26.81 28.77
CA ARG A 191 -25.81 -26.64 27.43
C ARG A 191 -26.79 -25.46 27.41
N LEU A 192 -26.86 -24.75 26.28
CA LEU A 192 -28.13 -24.35 25.65
C LEU A 192 -27.87 -23.96 24.18
N ALA A 193 -28.76 -24.46 23.34
CA ALA A 193 -28.78 -24.34 21.90
C ALA A 193 -29.17 -22.93 21.43
N GLY A 194 -28.85 -22.60 20.17
CA GLY A 194 -29.69 -21.69 19.40
C GLY A 194 -28.98 -20.72 18.44
N ALA A 195 -29.32 -20.89 17.16
CA ALA A 195 -29.42 -19.87 16.11
C ALA A 195 -28.15 -19.42 15.36
N ALA A 196 -28.08 -19.89 14.11
CA ALA A 196 -27.26 -19.38 13.03
C ALA A 196 -27.63 -17.93 12.63
N PRO A 197 -26.67 -17.09 12.21
CA PRO A 197 -26.99 -15.82 11.57
C PRO A 197 -27.35 -16.00 10.08
N PRO A 198 -28.36 -15.27 9.55
CA PRO A 198 -28.70 -15.31 8.13
C PRO A 198 -27.68 -14.55 7.27
N ALA A 199 -27.46 -15.06 6.06
CA ALA A 199 -26.64 -14.46 5.02
C ALA A 199 -27.25 -13.15 4.48
N PRO A 200 -26.43 -12.17 4.05
CA PRO A 200 -26.92 -10.97 3.38
C PRO A 200 -27.30 -11.25 1.91
N PRO A 201 -28.34 -10.59 1.36
CA PRO A 201 -28.77 -10.76 -0.03
C PRO A 201 -27.84 -10.05 -1.03
N PRO A 202 -27.70 -10.56 -2.27
CA PRO A 202 -26.95 -9.88 -3.33
C PRO A 202 -27.74 -8.68 -3.85
N THR A 203 -27.17 -7.49 -3.71
CA THR A 203 -27.73 -6.26 -4.26
C THR A 203 -27.23 -6.05 -5.70
N GLY A 204 -28.17 -6.01 -6.63
CA GLY A 204 -28.22 -4.99 -7.68
C GLY A 204 -27.18 -5.07 -8.81
N ALA A 205 -27.48 -5.87 -9.82
CA ALA A 205 -27.09 -5.57 -11.18
C ALA A 205 -27.79 -4.26 -11.62
N THR A 206 -27.03 -3.24 -11.97
CA THR A 206 -27.52 -2.14 -12.82
C THR A 206 -26.67 -2.14 -14.08
N ALA A 207 -27.28 -2.67 -15.13
CA ALA A 207 -26.86 -2.48 -16.50
C ALA A 207 -27.14 -1.02 -16.89
N ALA A 208 -26.09 -0.26 -17.19
CA ALA A 208 -26.21 1.00 -17.92
C ALA A 208 -25.95 0.72 -19.40
N PRO A 209 -26.86 1.09 -20.32
CA PRO A 209 -26.61 0.95 -21.74
C PRO A 209 -25.57 1.97 -22.21
N ARG A 210 -24.60 1.47 -22.99
CA ARG A 210 -23.73 2.25 -23.89
C ARG A 210 -24.56 2.66 -25.10
N ALA A 211 -24.75 3.95 -25.32
CA ALA A 211 -25.04 4.50 -26.64
C ALA A 211 -24.64 5.99 -26.70
N GLU A 212 -23.82 6.29 -27.69
CA GLU A 212 -23.62 7.58 -28.36
C GLU A 212 -23.12 8.80 -27.58
N LEU A 213 -21.81 9.08 -27.75
CA LEU A 213 -21.40 10.44 -28.09
C LEU A 213 -20.26 10.38 -29.12
N LEU A 214 -20.64 10.29 -30.39
CA LEU A 214 -19.81 10.64 -31.53
C LEU A 214 -19.94 12.16 -31.76
N GLY A 215 -18.81 12.84 -31.97
CA GLY A 215 -18.73 14.26 -32.34
C GLY A 215 -18.80 15.16 -31.10
N ILE A 216 -17.88 16.07 -30.83
CA ILE A 216 -17.44 17.11 -31.75
C ILE A 216 -15.96 17.40 -31.52
N LEU A 217 -15.20 17.23 -32.61
CA LEU A 217 -13.89 17.82 -32.83
C LEU A 217 -14.05 19.35 -32.80
N THR A 218 -13.46 20.06 -31.83
CA THR A 218 -13.15 21.49 -32.00
C THR A 218 -11.78 21.81 -31.38
N PRO A 219 -10.81 22.29 -32.18
CA PRO A 219 -9.56 22.84 -31.67
C PRO A 219 -9.77 24.31 -31.28
N VAL A 220 -9.75 24.62 -29.98
CA VAL A 220 -9.64 26.00 -29.51
C VAL A 220 -8.20 26.33 -29.13
N LYS A 221 -7.62 27.12 -30.01
CA LYS A 221 -6.36 27.88 -30.02
C LYS A 221 -5.79 28.28 -28.63
N PRO A 222 -4.49 28.08 -28.36
CA PRO A 222 -3.82 28.74 -27.24
C PRO A 222 -3.67 30.24 -27.52
N ARG A 223 -4.03 31.09 -26.54
CA ARG A 223 -3.76 32.54 -26.60
C ARG A 223 -2.29 32.80 -26.23
N PRO A 224 -1.60 33.69 -26.96
CA PRO A 224 -0.21 34.04 -26.69
C PRO A 224 -0.07 35.01 -25.51
N ALA A 225 1.01 34.80 -24.75
CA ALA A 225 1.82 35.74 -23.98
C ALA A 225 1.22 37.11 -23.61
N ASP A 226 1.02 37.32 -22.32
CA ASP A 226 1.09 38.65 -21.72
C ASP A 226 2.37 38.71 -20.87
N ILE A 227 3.45 39.14 -21.53
CA ILE A 227 4.66 39.65 -20.89
C ILE A 227 4.41 41.15 -20.74
N GLN A 228 3.96 41.55 -19.56
CA GLN A 228 4.01 42.95 -19.14
C GLN A 228 4.95 43.01 -17.95
N GLY A 229 6.17 43.52 -18.19
CA GLY A 229 7.11 43.86 -17.14
C GLY A 229 6.58 45.03 -16.33
N ASP A 230 6.69 44.91 -15.01
CA ASP A 230 6.46 46.00 -14.06
C ASP A 230 7.81 46.55 -13.60
N PRO A 231 8.20 47.77 -14.02
CA PRO A 231 9.32 48.48 -13.43
C PRO A 231 8.83 49.40 -12.30
N GLY A 232 9.39 49.22 -11.10
CA GLY A 232 9.59 50.33 -10.17
C GLY A 232 8.59 50.44 -9.01
N HIS A 233 8.72 49.57 -8.01
CA HIS A 233 8.28 49.90 -6.65
C HIS A 233 9.35 50.77 -5.97
N SER A 234 9.17 52.09 -6.07
CA SER A 234 9.85 53.08 -5.24
C SER A 234 9.32 53.01 -3.80
N LEU A 235 10.22 52.75 -2.85
CA LEU A 235 9.98 52.85 -1.41
C LEU A 235 10.02 54.33 -0.97
N PRO A 236 9.03 54.86 -0.23
CA PRO A 236 9.17 56.15 0.44
C PRO A 236 9.78 56.01 1.84
N GLY A 237 10.91 56.71 2.03
CA GLY A 237 11.16 57.61 3.17
C GLY A 237 11.31 57.03 4.59
N SER A 238 12.55 56.81 5.03
CA SER A 238 12.92 56.87 6.45
C SER A 238 13.21 58.33 6.87
N PRO A 239 12.71 58.82 8.02
CA PRO A 239 13.09 60.13 8.55
C PRO A 239 14.45 60.09 9.28
N PRO A 240 15.22 61.19 9.29
CA PRO A 240 16.51 61.25 9.96
C PRO A 240 16.37 61.36 11.48
N GLN A 241 17.14 60.53 12.19
CA GLN A 241 17.42 60.66 13.62
C GLN A 241 18.12 62.00 13.89
N ARG A 242 17.61 62.75 14.88
CA ARG A 242 18.23 63.96 15.39
C ARG A 242 18.88 63.62 16.74
N ALA A 243 20.11 64.10 16.87
CA ALA A 243 20.99 64.02 18.04
C ALA A 243 20.39 64.61 19.32
#